data_AF-A0A7K8V3V3-F1
#
_entry.id   AF-A0A7K8V3V3-F1
#
_cell.length_a   1.000
_cell.length_b   1.000
_cell.length_c   1.000
_cell.angle_alpha   90.00
_cell.angle_beta   90.00
_cell.angle_gamma   90.00
#
_symmetry.space_group_name_H-M   'P 1'
#
loop_
_entity.id
_entity.type
_entity.pdbx_description
1 polymer ?
#
loop_
_entity_poly.entity_id
_entity_poly.type
_entity_poly.pdbx_seq_one_letter_code
_entity_poly.pdbx_strand_id
1 'polypeptide(L)' 'SHLVVINSKAEQVGVFTNDYETKYYIGLSAYKKGQWQWVDQTPYKKADTFWKPGEPNLLFAERCAAI' A
#
# COMPACT_ATOMS: atom_id res chain seq x y z
N SER A 1 13.17 10.27 7.94
CA SER A 1 13.02 8.90 7.43
C SER A 1 11.54 8.61 7.25
N HIS A 2 11.12 7.89 6.20
CA HIS A 2 9.71 7.60 5.86
C HIS A 2 9.53 6.13 5.43
N LEU A 3 8.29 5.61 5.51
CA LEU A 3 7.94 4.29 4.99
C LEU A 3 8.00 4.25 3.45
N VAL A 4 8.21 3.05 2.89
CA VAL A 4 8.38 2.84 1.45
C VAL A 4 7.11 3.19 0.67
N VAL A 5 7.30 3.88 -0.44
CA VAL A 5 6.25 4.24 -1.41
C VAL A 5 6.42 3.36 -2.64
N ILE A 6 5.32 2.82 -3.15
CA ILE A 6 5.33 1.94 -4.33
C ILE A 6 4.50 2.59 -5.43
N ASN A 7 5.16 3.16 -6.43
CA ASN A 7 4.52 3.87 -7.53
C ASN A 7 4.78 3.23 -8.90
N SER A 8 5.55 2.15 -8.94
CA SER A 8 5.82 1.40 -10.16
C SER A 8 5.77 -0.11 -9.96
N LYS A 9 5.50 -0.84 -11.05
CA LYS A 9 5.54 -2.31 -11.04
C LYS A 9 6.93 -2.85 -10.70
N ALA A 10 7.99 -2.15 -11.11
CA ALA A 10 9.37 -2.54 -10.82
C ALA A 10 9.66 -2.44 -9.32
N GLU A 11 9.20 -1.38 -8.65
CA GLU A 11 9.31 -1.24 -7.19
C GLU A 11 8.51 -2.32 -6.46
N GLN A 12 7.28 -2.59 -6.89
CA GLN A 12 6.46 -3.65 -6.29
C GLN A 12 7.17 -5.01 -6.35
N VAL A 13 7.77 -5.35 -7.50
CA VAL A 13 8.53 -6.61 -7.66
C VAL A 13 9.81 -6.62 -6.83
N GLY A 14 10.48 -5.47 -6.69
CA GLY A 14 11.69 -5.36 -5.88
C GLY A 14 11.44 -5.44 -4.36
N VAL A 15 10.27 -4.98 -3.90
CA VAL A 15 9.87 -5.02 -2.48
C VAL A 15 9.20 -6.35 -2.11
N PHE A 16 8.58 -7.06 -3.07
CA PHE A 16 8.07 -8.41 -2.84
C PHE A 16 9.22 -9.36 -2.49
N THR A 17 9.40 -9.60 -1.20
CA THR A 17 10.22 -10.71 -0.71
C THR A 17 9.45 -12.01 -0.97
N ASN A 18 10.14 -13.07 -1.37
CA ASN A 18 9.57 -14.42 -1.53
C ASN A 18 9.11 -15.03 -0.18
N ASP A 19 9.14 -14.26 0.90
CA ASP A 19 8.90 -14.72 2.25
C ASP A 19 7.43 -14.46 2.61
N TYR A 20 6.58 -15.40 2.22
CA TYR A 20 5.11 -15.32 2.36
C TYR A 20 4.62 -15.13 3.80
N GLU A 21 5.50 -15.25 4.80
CA GLU A 21 5.14 -15.19 6.22
C GLU A 21 5.33 -13.80 6.86
N THR A 22 6.17 -12.92 6.29
CA THR A 22 6.47 -11.62 6.91
C THR A 22 5.78 -10.47 6.20
N LYS A 23 4.94 -9.73 6.94
CA LYS A 23 4.25 -8.53 6.44
C LYS A 23 5.00 -7.27 6.83
N TYR A 24 5.20 -6.37 5.87
CA TYR A 24 5.84 -5.08 6.12
C TYR A 24 4.87 -3.93 5.87
N TYR A 25 4.76 -3.02 6.84
CA TYR A 25 4.01 -1.78 6.61
C TYR A 25 4.67 -0.94 5.53
N ILE A 26 3.84 -0.43 4.63
CA ILE A 26 4.25 0.49 3.57
C ILE A 26 3.66 1.88 3.84
N GLY A 27 4.13 2.88 3.10
CA GLY A 27 3.72 4.26 3.23
C GLY A 27 2.31 4.57 2.73
N LEU A 28 1.46 3.57 2.51
CA LEU A 28 0.10 3.74 2.05
C LEU A 28 -0.87 3.71 3.23
N SER A 29 -1.61 4.79 3.43
CA SER A 29 -2.56 4.93 4.53
C SER A 29 -3.84 5.64 4.11
N ALA A 30 -4.94 5.41 4.81
CA ALA A 30 -6.24 6.02 4.55
C ALA A 30 -6.59 7.04 5.64
N TYR A 31 -6.65 8.32 5.27
CA TYR A 31 -7.06 9.39 6.20
C TYR A 31 -8.58 9.43 6.41
N LYS A 32 -9.33 9.15 5.35
CA LYS A 32 -10.78 8.90 5.37
C LYS A 32 -11.06 7.53 4.79
N LYS A 33 -12.21 6.95 5.13
CA LYS A 33 -12.65 5.62 4.67
C LYS A 33 -12.48 5.50 3.14
N GLY A 34 -11.56 4.62 2.71
CA GLY A 34 -11.29 4.35 1.29
C GLY A 34 -10.51 5.44 0.53
N GLN A 35 -10.10 6.53 1.18
CA GLN A 35 -9.28 7.58 0.59
C GLN A 35 -7.81 7.37 0.98
N TRP A 36 -7.11 6.61 0.15
CA TRP A 36 -5.70 6.26 0.34
C TRP A 36 -4.77 7.37 -0.14
N GLN A 37 -3.65 7.53 0.56
CA GLN A 37 -2.59 8.50 0.27
C GLN A 37 -1.23 7.92 0.64
N TRP A 38 -0.20 8.35 -0.09
CA TRP A 38 1.19 8.04 0.22
C TRP A 38 1.77 9.06 1.20
N VAL A 39 2.61 8.60 2.13
CA VAL A 39 3.25 9.46 3.15
C VAL A 39 4.20 10.52 2.58
N ASP A 40 4.68 10.33 1.35
CA ASP A 40 5.56 11.27 0.64
C ASP A 40 4.80 12.28 -0.24
N GLN A 41 3.46 12.28 -0.18
CA GLN A 41 2.57 13.11 -1.00
C GLN A 41 2.55 12.73 -2.49
N THR A 42 3.14 11.60 -2.89
CA THR A 42 2.95 11.04 -4.24
C THR A 42 1.44 10.87 -4.51
N PRO A 43 0.93 11.36 -5.65
CA PRO A 43 -0.49 11.23 -5.96
C PRO A 43 -0.93 9.77 -5.99
N TYR A 44 -1.97 9.45 -5.22
CA TYR A 44 -2.55 8.11 -5.22
C TYR A 44 -3.37 7.88 -6.50
N LYS A 45 -2.92 6.94 -7.34
CA LYS A 45 -3.61 6.55 -8.58
C LYS A 45 -4.26 5.18 -8.40
N LYS A 46 -5.56 5.14 -8.14
CA LYS A 46 -6.30 3.88 -7.88
C LYS A 46 -6.12 2.83 -8.99
N ALA A 47 -6.00 3.26 -10.25
CA ALA A 47 -5.80 2.36 -11.39
C ALA A 47 -4.43 1.65 -11.39
N ASP A 48 -3.43 2.21 -10.70
CA ASP A 48 -2.05 1.71 -10.67
C ASP A 48 -1.74 1.02 -9.33
N THR A 49 -2.76 0.52 -8.63
CA THR A 49 -2.60 -0.09 -7.30
C THR A 49 -2.49 -1.60 -7.37
N PHE A 50 -1.67 -2.17 -6.48
CA PHE A 50 -1.31 -3.59 -6.49
C PHE A 50 -1.97 -4.36 -5.33
N TRP A 51 -3.24 -4.03 -5.03
CA TRP A 51 -3.99 -4.74 -3.99
C TRP A 51 -4.15 -6.22 -4.32
N LYS A 52 -4.08 -7.07 -3.29
CA LYS A 52 -4.48 -8.48 -3.42
C LYS A 52 -5.97 -8.55 -3.81
N PRO A 53 -6.42 -9.61 -4.50
CA PRO A 53 -7.83 -9.78 -4.81
C PRO A 53 -8.71 -9.65 -3.57
N GLY A 54 -9.71 -8.77 -3.62
CA GLY A 54 -10.62 -8.50 -2.50
C GLY A 54 -10.15 -7.40 -1.54
N GLU A 55 -8.91 -6.94 -1.62
CA GLU A 55 -8.44 -5.79 -0.84
C GLU A 55 -8.56 -4.47 -1.61
N PRO A 56 -8.72 -3.33 -0.91
CA PRO A 56 -8.94 -3.20 0.53
C PRO A 56 -10.42 -3.46 0.92
N ASN A 57 -10.69 -4.28 1.94
CA ASN A 57 -12.07 -4.68 2.32
C ASN A 57 -12.60 -4.06 3.62
N LEU A 58 -11.78 -3.93 4.68
CA LEU A 58 -12.22 -3.53 6.02
C LEU A 58 -12.00 -2.02 6.27
N LEU A 59 -12.45 -1.19 5.32
CA LEU A 59 -12.19 0.27 5.31
C LEU A 59 -12.68 1.04 6.55
N PHE A 60 -13.52 0.45 7.39
CA PHE A 60 -13.97 1.06 8.65
C PHE A 60 -12.97 0.89 9.80
N ALA A 61 -12.12 -0.13 9.74
CA ALA A 61 -11.11 -0.45 10.76
C ALA A 61 -9.69 -0.30 10.23
N GLU A 62 -9.42 -0.74 9.00
CA GLU A 62 -8.10 -0.72 8.40
C GLU A 62 -7.79 0.63 7.75
N ARG A 63 -6.68 1.23 8.18
CA ARG A 63 -6.19 2.53 7.68
C ARG A 63 -4.73 2.51 7.25
N CYS A 64 -4.03 1.39 7.38
CA CYS A 64 -2.64 1.23 6.97
C CYS A 64 -2.53 0.00 6.08
N ALA A 65 -1.67 0.05 5.05
CA ALA A 65 -1.41 -1.09 4.19
C ALA A 65 -0.09 -1.78 4.55
N ALA A 66 -0.03 -3.08 4.28
CA ALA A 66 1.18 -3.87 4.37
C ALA A 66 1.32 -4.74 3.11
N ILE A 67 2.56 -5.03 2.75
CA ILE A 67 2.93 -5.98 1.70
C ILE A 67 3.21 -7.35 2.30
#